data_AF-A0A9E2I2V9-F1
#
_entry.id   AF-A0A9E2I2V9-F1
#
_cell.length_a   1.000
_cell.length_b   1.000
_cell.length_c   1.000
_cell.angle_alpha   90.00
_cell.angle_beta   90.00
_cell.angle_gamma   90.00
#
_symmetry.space_group_name_H-M   'P 1'
#
loop_
_entity.id
_entity.type
_entity.pdbx_description
1 polymer ?
#
loop_
_entity_poly.entity_id
_entity_poly.type
_entity_poly.pdbx_seq_one_letter_code
_entity_poly.pdbx_strand_id
1 'polypeptide(L)' 'LFQHNPPFWSPPINIRTPSLWLAGELDAVVSVPGLRKSARRFGGDFTVIPEAGHNLMMEYNRHQTAETIHDWLVSQEID' A
#
# COMPACT_ATOMS: atom_id res chain seq x y z
N LEU A 1 -17.29 -2.10 -3.12
CA LEU A 1 -17.96 -2.39 -1.83
C LEU A 1 -18.34 -3.86 -1.61
N PHE A 2 -18.23 -4.75 -2.61
CA PHE A 2 -18.49 -6.18 -2.42
C PHE A 2 -17.19 -6.98 -2.51
N GLN A 3 -16.59 -7.27 -1.37
CA GLN A 3 -15.59 -8.33 -1.29
C GLN A 3 -16.32 -9.61 -0.91
N HIS A 4 -16.45 -10.55 -1.85
CA HIS A 4 -17.17 -11.81 -1.67
C HIS A 4 -16.35 -12.82 -0.86
N ASN A 5 -16.12 -12.50 0.41
CA ASN A 5 -15.46 -13.42 1.33
C ASN A 5 -16.50 -14.40 1.94
N PRO A 6 -16.20 -15.70 2.04
CA PRO A 6 -17.05 -16.65 2.76
C PRO A 6 -17.32 -16.23 4.22
N PRO A 7 -18.43 -16.69 4.84
CA PRO A 7 -18.81 -16.28 6.20
C PRO A 7 -17.76 -16.51 7.31
N PHE A 8 -16.85 -17.46 7.11
CA PHE A 8 -15.79 -17.81 8.07
C PHE A 8 -14.39 -17.39 7.60
N TRP A 9 -14.32 -16.56 6.56
CA TRP A 9 -13.07 -16.07 6.05
C TRP A 9 -12.42 -15.11 7.05
N SER A 10 -11.11 -15.26 7.20
CA SER A 10 -10.26 -14.29 7.90
C SER A 10 -9.00 -14.07 7.08
N PRO A 11 -8.41 -12.86 7.13
CA PRO A 11 -7.18 -12.61 6.42
C PRO A 11 -6.03 -13.39 7.08
N PRO A 12 -5.01 -13.82 6.32
CA PRO A 12 -3.83 -14.48 6.88
C PRO A 12 -3.09 -13.53 7.84
N ILE A 13 -2.65 -14.07 8.99
CA ILE A 13 -2.15 -13.27 10.11
C ILE A 13 -0.64 -13.37 10.35
N ASN A 14 0.08 -14.14 9.52
CA ASN A 14 1.51 -14.39 9.62
C ASN A 14 2.16 -14.33 8.22
N ILE A 15 1.99 -13.21 7.54
CA ILE A 15 2.58 -12.98 6.22
C ILE A 15 4.08 -12.74 6.43
N ARG A 16 4.92 -13.54 5.77
CA ARG A 16 6.37 -13.42 5.81
C ARG A 16 6.95 -12.70 4.59
N THR A 17 6.18 -12.58 3.54
CA THR A 17 6.57 -11.85 2.34
C THR A 17 6.73 -10.38 2.69
N PRO A 18 7.90 -9.76 2.43
CA PRO A 18 8.07 -8.32 2.52
C PRO A 18 6.98 -7.62 1.71
N SER A 19 6.37 -6.58 2.28
CA SER A 19 5.29 -5.87 1.61
C SER A 19 5.40 -4.37 1.82
N LEU A 20 5.25 -3.62 0.74
CA LEU A 20 5.15 -2.17 0.74
C LEU A 20 3.70 -1.75 0.55
N TRP A 21 3.21 -0.90 1.44
CA TRP A 21 1.89 -0.29 1.37
C TRP A 21 2.03 1.19 1.02
N LEU A 22 1.48 1.58 -0.13
CA LEU A 22 1.47 2.96 -0.59
C LEU A 22 0.07 3.55 -0.44
N ALA A 23 -0.03 4.74 0.13
CA ALA A 23 -1.27 5.50 0.22
C ALA A 23 -1.15 6.84 -0.51
N GLY A 24 -2.18 7.23 -1.26
CA GLY A 24 -2.30 8.60 -1.74
C GLY A 24 -2.69 9.53 -0.60
N GLU A 25 -2.02 10.67 -0.46
CA GLU A 25 -2.37 11.67 0.55
C GLU A 25 -3.81 12.20 0.38
N LEU A 26 -4.25 12.34 -0.87
CA LEU A 26 -5.55 12.88 -1.27
C LEU A 26 -6.53 11.78 -1.71
N ASP A 27 -6.28 10.53 -1.35
CA ASP A 27 -7.12 9.39 -1.73
C ASP A 27 -8.55 9.54 -1.13
N ALA A 28 -9.54 9.64 -2.03
CA ALA A 28 -10.96 9.79 -1.67
C ALA A 28 -11.70 8.45 -1.47
N VAL A 29 -11.05 7.31 -1.76
CA VAL A 29 -11.62 5.97 -1.71
C VAL A 29 -11.19 5.25 -0.44
N VAL A 30 -9.92 5.37 -0.07
CA VAL A 30 -9.34 4.74 1.13
C VAL A 30 -8.51 5.73 1.94
N SER A 31 -8.68 5.72 3.26
CA SER A 31 -8.01 6.71 4.11
C SER A 31 -6.59 6.29 4.48
N VAL A 32 -5.67 7.27 4.53
CA VAL A 32 -4.28 7.08 5.01
C VAL A 32 -4.23 6.39 6.39
N PRO A 33 -5.03 6.78 7.41
CA PRO A 33 -5.04 6.06 8.69
C PRO A 33 -5.51 4.61 8.56
N GLY A 34 -6.46 4.33 7.67
CA GLY A 34 -6.95 2.98 7.37
C GLY A 34 -5.86 2.10 6.78
N LEU A 35 -5.18 2.56 5.73
CA LEU A 35 -4.07 1.82 5.12
C LEU A 35 -2.92 1.61 6.10
N ARG A 36 -2.56 2.65 6.89
CA ARG A 36 -1.51 2.52 7.91
C ARG A 36 -1.84 1.46 8.96
N LYS A 37 -3.11 1.34 9.35
CA LYS A 37 -3.56 0.28 10.27
C LYS A 37 -3.43 -1.09 9.61
N SER A 38 -3.78 -1.22 8.34
CA SER A 38 -3.62 -2.46 7.57
C SER A 38 -2.15 -2.86 7.41
N ALA A 39 -1.27 -1.94 7.01
CA ALA A 39 0.17 -2.18 6.90
C ALA A 39 0.75 -2.73 8.21
N ARG A 40 0.47 -2.09 9.34
CA ARG A 40 0.86 -2.60 10.67
C ARG A 40 0.29 -3.98 10.99
N ARG A 41 -0.97 -4.24 10.61
CA ARG A 41 -1.64 -5.52 10.89
C ARG A 41 -1.01 -6.69 10.14
N PHE A 42 -0.45 -6.42 8.96
CA PHE A 42 0.20 -7.40 8.08
C PHE A 42 1.73 -7.35 8.12
N GLY A 43 2.33 -6.47 8.93
CA GLY A 43 3.78 -6.34 9.06
C GLY A 43 4.47 -5.72 7.84
N GLY A 44 3.76 -4.89 7.08
CA GLY A 44 4.30 -4.20 5.90
C GLY A 44 4.85 -2.81 6.20
N ASP A 45 5.79 -2.38 5.36
CA ASP A 45 6.28 -1.01 5.31
C ASP A 45 5.18 -0.09 4.75
N PHE A 46 5.18 1.18 5.16
CA PHE A 46 4.12 2.12 4.82
C PHE A 46 4.65 3.49 4.43
N THR A 47 4.25 3.95 3.25
CA THR A 47 4.62 5.26 2.72
C THR A 47 3.39 5.99 2.18
N VAL A 48 3.35 7.30 2.37
CA VAL A 48 2.34 8.18 1.77
C VAL A 48 2.97 8.88 0.58
N ILE A 49 2.30 8.83 -0.58
CA ILE A 49 2.67 9.60 -1.76
C ILE A 49 1.96 10.96 -1.66
N PRO A 50 2.73 12.07 -1.50
CA PRO A 50 2.17 13.42 -1.38
C PRO A 50 1.31 13.76 -2.59
N GLU A 51 0.25 14.55 -2.38
CA GLU A 51 -0.60 15.13 -3.43
C GLU A 51 -1.27 14.11 -4.39
N ALA A 52 -1.12 12.81 -4.15
CA ALA A 52 -1.66 11.74 -5.00
C ALA A 52 -3.06 11.31 -4.55
N GLY A 53 -3.93 11.05 -5.52
CA GLY A 53 -5.24 10.44 -5.33
C GLY A 53 -5.18 8.91 -5.26
N HIS A 54 -6.26 8.26 -5.67
CA HIS A 54 -6.40 6.80 -5.55
C HIS A 54 -5.54 6.02 -6.53
N ASN A 55 -5.42 6.49 -7.78
CA ASN A 55 -4.77 5.76 -8.84
C ASN A 55 -3.31 6.20 -8.95
N LEU A 56 -2.47 5.88 -7.96
CA LEU A 56 -1.09 6.37 -7.82
C LEU A 56 -0.26 6.37 -9.12
N MET A 57 -0.37 5.31 -9.93
CA MET A 57 0.37 5.17 -11.20
C MET A 57 -0.23 5.97 -12.38
N MET A 58 -1.39 6.59 -12.21
CA MET A 58 -2.07 7.47 -13.17
C MET A 58 -2.03 8.95 -12.74
N GLU A 59 -1.57 9.24 -11.52
CA GLU A 59 -1.43 10.61 -11.04
C GLU A 59 -0.29 11.34 -11.77
N TYR A 60 -0.29 12.68 -11.68
CA TYR A 60 0.76 13.50 -12.30
C TYR A 60 2.16 13.18 -11.74
N ASN A 61 2.24 12.83 -10.46
CA ASN A 61 3.47 12.46 -9.76
C ASN A 61 3.75 10.94 -9.74
N ARG A 62 3.19 10.17 -10.68
CA ARG A 62 3.46 8.73 -10.82
C ARG A 62 4.95 8.35 -10.81
N HIS A 63 5.83 9.24 -11.25
CA HIS A 63 7.29 9.02 -11.21
C HIS A 63 7.79 8.86 -9.76
N GLN A 64 7.32 9.70 -8.84
CA GLN A 64 7.64 9.58 -7.41
C GLN A 64 7.14 8.25 -6.82
N THR A 65 5.98 7.77 -7.27
CA THR A 65 5.46 6.45 -6.86
C THR A 65 6.39 5.35 -7.37
N ALA A 66 6.81 5.41 -8.63
CA ALA A 66 7.72 4.43 -9.21
C ALA A 66 9.11 4.43 -8.52
N GLU A 67 9.67 5.62 -8.24
CA GLU A 67 10.92 5.76 -7.50
C GLU A 67 10.79 5.19 -6.08
N THR A 68 9.70 5.48 -5.38
CA THR A 68 9.43 4.92 -4.05
C THR A 68 9.39 3.38 -4.07
N ILE A 69 8.78 2.78 -5.10
CA ILE A 69 8.75 1.32 -5.27
C ILE A 69 10.15 0.78 -5.54
N HIS A 70 10.89 1.42 -6.47
CA HIS A 70 12.24 1.01 -6.83
C HIS A 70 13.18 1.06 -5.63
N ASP A 71 13.23 2.19 -4.92
CA ASP A 71 14.08 2.37 -3.75
C ASP A 71 13.76 1.36 -2.66
N TRP A 72 12.48 1.04 -2.47
CA TRP A 72 12.08 -0.01 -1.55
C TRP A 72 12.58 -1.39 -2.01
N LEU A 73 12.39 -1.76 -3.27
CA LEU A 73 12.87 -3.05 -3.80
C LEU A 73 14.39 -3.20 -3.64
N VAL A 74 15.15 -2.16 -4.00
CA VAL A 74 16.61 -2.12 -3.81
C VAL A 74 16.97 -2.29 -2.33
N SER A 75 16.23 -1.66 -1.41
CA SER A 75 16.44 -1.83 0.05
C SER A 75 16.15 -3.25 0.55
N GLN A 76 15.34 -4.02 -0.18
CA GLN A 76 15.07 -5.43 0.08
C GLN A 76 16.07 -6.38 -0.61
N GLU A 77 17.10 -5.85 -1.29
CA GLU A 77 18.04 -6.61 -2.12
C GLU A 77 17.34 -7.34 -3.30
N ILE A 78 16.29 -6.72 -3.84
CA ILE A 78 15.53 -7.19 -5.01
C ILE A 78 15.76 -6.18 -6.13
N ASP A 79 16.36 -6.61 -7.25
CA ASP A 79 16.65 -5.80 -8.45
C ASP A 79 15.83 -6.30 -9.65
#